data_AF-A0A069E0N2-F1
#
_entry.id   AF-A0A069E0N2-F1
#
_cell.length_a   1.000
_cell.length_b   1.000
_cell.length_c   1.000
_cell.angle_alpha   90.00
_cell.angle_beta   90.00
_cell.angle_gamma   90.00
#
_symmetry.space_group_name_H-M   'P 1'
#
loop_
_entity.id
_entity.type
_entity.pdbx_description
1 polymer ?
#
loop_
_entity_poly.entity_id
_entity_poly.type
_entity_poly.pdbx_seq_one_letter_code
_entity_poly.pdbx_strand_id
1 'polypeptide(L)'
;MTLAELGSELGISHQQLQKYETGTNRLSAGMLSNVADVLRVDITDLFEDANSNKGNAPDPLEKARNECHSWINRANSVDKLGSMARVLKALSAD
;
A
#
# COMPACT_ATOMS: atom_id res chain seq x y z
N MET A 1 -2.89 7.05 -12.63
CA MET A 1 -4.02 6.12 -12.71
C MET A 1 -5.29 6.90 -12.43
N THR A 2 -6.22 6.94 -13.38
CA THR A 2 -7.56 7.49 -13.21
C THR A 2 -8.46 6.47 -12.50
N LEU A 3 -9.62 6.91 -12.01
CA LEU A 3 -10.60 6.01 -11.40
C LEU A 3 -11.09 4.94 -12.40
N ALA A 4 -11.26 5.31 -13.68
CA ALA A 4 -11.65 4.35 -14.71
C ALA A 4 -10.57 3.29 -14.97
N GLU A 5 -9.30 3.69 -14.97
CA GLU A 5 -8.16 2.77 -15.09
C GLU A 5 -8.07 1.82 -13.88
N LEU A 6 -8.22 2.34 -12.66
CA LEU A 6 -8.21 1.51 -11.44
C LEU A 6 -9.39 0.51 -11.42
N GLY A 7 -10.57 0.95 -11.84
CA GLY A 7 -11.74 0.07 -11.97
C GLY A 7 -11.47 -1.06 -12.96
N SER A 8 -10.88 -0.74 -14.12
CA SER A 8 -10.52 -1.73 -15.14
C SER A 8 -9.50 -2.75 -14.62
N GLU A 9 -8.45 -2.32 -13.91
CA GLU A 9 -7.45 -3.20 -13.29
C GLU A 9 -8.06 -4.09 -12.20
N LEU A 10 -9.06 -3.59 -11.47
CA LEU A 10 -9.80 -4.35 -10.44
C LEU A 10 -10.95 -5.21 -11.01
N GLY A 11 -11.21 -5.16 -12.31
CA GLY A 11 -12.32 -5.88 -12.95
C GLY A 11 -13.70 -5.36 -12.54
N ILE A 12 -13.82 -4.10 -12.09
CA ILE A 12 -15.08 -3.46 -11.69
C ILE A 12 -15.38 -2.23 -12.53
N SER A 13 -16.67 -1.87 -12.64
CA SER A 13 -17.05 -0.66 -13.37
C SER A 13 -16.57 0.61 -12.66
N HIS A 14 -16.32 1.67 -13.44
CA HIS A 14 -16.02 3.00 -12.90
C HIS A 14 -17.06 3.46 -11.87
N GLN A 15 -18.35 3.24 -12.15
CA GLN A 15 -19.43 3.59 -11.23
C GLN A 15 -19.37 2.79 -9.93
N GLN A 16 -18.93 1.53 -9.97
CA GLN A 16 -18.81 0.69 -8.78
C GLN A 16 -17.63 1.12 -7.91
N LEU A 17 -16.49 1.44 -8.53
CA LEU A 17 -15.36 2.01 -7.81
C LEU A 17 -15.71 3.37 -7.20
N GLN A 18 -16.45 4.22 -7.91
CA GLN A 18 -16.96 5.49 -7.38
C GLN A 18 -17.89 5.29 -6.17
N LYS A 19 -18.70 4.22 -6.15
CA LYS A 19 -19.52 3.86 -4.98
C LYS A 19 -18.69 3.42 -3.78
N TYR A 20 -17.53 2.79 -4.01
CA TYR A 20 -16.58 2.45 -2.95
C TYR A 20 -15.87 3.71 -2.43
N GLU A 21 -15.43 4.58 -3.32
CA GLU A 21 -14.76 5.84 -2.97
C GLU A 21 -15.67 6.77 -2.17
N THR A 22 -16.94 6.88 -2.55
CA THR A 22 -17.92 7.72 -1.84
C THR A 22 -18.51 7.05 -0.59
N GLY A 23 -18.13 5.80 -0.30
CA GLY A 23 -18.62 5.04 0.86
C GLY A 23 -20.08 4.60 0.77
N THR A 24 -20.72 4.76 -0.40
CA THR A 24 -22.09 4.26 -0.64
C THR A 24 -22.14 2.73 -0.57
N ASN A 25 -21.10 2.07 -1.06
CA ASN A 25 -20.90 0.63 -0.92
C ASN A 25 -19.67 0.36 -0.04
N ARG A 26 -19.76 -0.64 0.84
CA ARG A 26 -18.61 -1.11 1.61
C ARG A 26 -17.74 -2.02 0.76
N LEU A 27 -16.43 -1.85 0.86
CA LEU A 27 -15.43 -2.76 0.32
C LEU A 27 -15.34 -4.00 1.22
N SER A 28 -15.21 -5.20 0.61
CA SER A 28 -14.83 -6.40 1.35
C SER A 28 -13.32 -6.37 1.64
N ALA A 29 -12.87 -7.10 2.66
CA ALA A 29 -11.44 -7.20 2.98
C ALA A 29 -10.60 -7.73 1.80
N GLY A 30 -11.14 -8.69 1.03
CA GLY A 30 -10.49 -9.19 -0.18
C GLY A 30 -10.36 -8.14 -1.28
N MET A 31 -11.40 -7.32 -1.50
CA MET A 31 -11.31 -6.22 -2.45
C MET A 31 -10.32 -5.14 -1.99
N LEU A 32 -10.25 -4.87 -0.70
CA LEU A 32 -9.28 -3.93 -0.13
C LEU A 32 -7.83 -4.40 -0.38
N SER A 33 -7.55 -5.69 -0.22
CA SER A 33 -6.25 -6.29 -0.56
C SER A 33 -5.93 -6.13 -2.04
N ASN A 34 -6.89 -6.41 -2.93
CA ASN A 34 -6.68 -6.25 -4.37
C ASN A 34 -6.40 -4.77 -4.75
N VAL A 35 -7.06 -3.83 -4.08
CA VAL A 35 -6.82 -2.39 -4.26
C VAL A 35 -5.38 -2.03 -3.86
N ALA A 36 -4.89 -2.55 -2.74
CA ALA A 36 -3.50 -2.34 -2.30
C ALA A 36 -2.50 -2.89 -3.32
N ASP A 37 -2.72 -4.10 -3.84
CA ASP A 37 -1.86 -4.73 -4.84
C ASP A 37 -1.79 -3.92 -6.15
N VAL A 38 -2.95 -3.46 -6.66
CA VAL A 38 -3.01 -2.65 -7.89
C VAL A 38 -2.33 -1.30 -7.69
N LEU A 39 -2.50 -0.70 -6.51
CA LEU A 39 -1.83 0.56 -6.14
C LEU A 39 -0.35 0.39 -5.77
N ARG A 40 0.12 -0.86 -5.59
CA ARG A 40 1.48 -1.20 -5.13
C ARG A 40 1.85 -0.55 -3.79
N VAL A 41 0.86 -0.45 -2.91
CA VAL A 41 1.00 0.05 -1.54
C VAL A 41 0.77 -1.09 -0.56
N ASP A 42 1.22 -0.94 0.69
CA ASP A 42 0.86 -1.91 1.71
C ASP A 42 -0.62 -1.74 2.06
N ILE A 43 -1.30 -2.84 2.43
CA ILE A 43 -2.71 -2.77 2.81
C ILE A 43 -2.92 -1.86 4.04
N THR A 44 -1.90 -1.74 4.91
CA THR A 44 -1.90 -0.83 6.06
C THR A 44 -1.95 0.65 5.66
N ASP A 45 -1.39 1.03 4.50
CA ASP A 45 -1.43 2.40 3.99
C ASP A 45 -2.86 2.85 3.62
N LEU A 46 -3.78 1.91 3.37
CA LEU A 46 -5.19 2.20 3.07
C LEU A 46 -6.03 2.51 4.31
N PHE A 47 -5.48 2.27 5.50
CA PHE A 47 -6.11 2.60 6.76
C PHE A 47 -5.44 3.85 7.32
N GLU A 48 -6.04 5.02 7.13
CA GLU A 48 -5.79 6.14 8.03
C GLU A 48 -6.24 5.67 9.41
N ASP A 49 -5.28 5.46 10.32
CA ASP A 49 -5.46 5.02 11.71
C ASP A 49 -6.90 5.24 12.21
N ALA A 50 -7.76 4.23 12.01
CA ALA A 50 -9.09 4.24 12.62
C ALA A 50 -8.99 4.19 14.16
N ASN A 51 -7.76 4.07 14.67
CA ASN A 51 -7.34 4.13 16.07
C ASN A 51 -6.55 5.40 16.45
N SER A 52 -6.57 6.47 15.64
CA SER A 52 -6.08 7.80 16.06
C SER A 52 -6.85 8.40 17.25
N ASN A 53 -7.82 7.68 17.82
CA ASN A 53 -8.41 7.98 19.11
C ASN A 53 -7.85 7.08 20.24
N LYS A 54 -6.56 7.27 20.56
CA LYS A 54 -6.01 7.49 21.92
C LYS A 54 -4.49 7.25 21.95
N GLY A 55 -3.72 8.32 21.73
CA GLY A 55 -2.46 8.52 22.46
C GLY A 55 -1.21 7.74 22.05
N ASN A 56 -1.06 7.28 20.82
CA ASN A 56 0.26 6.88 20.32
C ASN A 56 0.56 7.67 19.05
N ALA A 57 1.58 8.54 19.09
CA ALA A 57 2.15 9.08 17.87
C ALA A 57 2.59 7.89 16.99
N PRO A 58 2.48 7.98 15.65
CA PRO A 58 2.99 6.94 14.78
C PRO A 58 4.43 6.64 15.18
N ASP A 59 4.70 5.37 15.52
CA ASP A 59 6.02 4.93 15.95
C ASP A 59 7.02 5.36 14.86
N PRO A 60 8.07 6.15 15.19
CA PRO A 60 9.07 6.57 14.23
C PRO A 60 9.67 5.40 13.43
N LEU A 61 9.72 4.21 14.03
CA LEU A 61 10.16 2.98 13.35
C LEU A 61 9.17 2.52 12.29
N GLU A 62 7.86 2.54 12.56
CA GLU A 62 6.83 2.18 11.59
C GLU A 62 6.85 3.13 10.40
N LYS A 63 7.02 4.43 10.64
CA LYS A 63 7.18 5.41 9.55
C LYS A 63 8.41 5.10 8.67
N ALA A 64 9.56 4.82 9.30
CA ALA A 64 10.77 4.46 8.57
C ALA A 64 10.63 3.14 7.79
N ARG A 65 9.89 2.17 8.35
CA ARG A 65 9.57 0.89 7.69
C ARG A 65 8.73 1.11 6.43
N ASN A 66 7.67 1.91 6.53
CA ASN A 66 6.77 2.19 5.39
C ASN A 66 7.51 2.93 4.28
N GLU A 67 8.37 3.89 4.63
CA GLU A 67 9.24 4.56 3.66
C GLU A 67 10.14 3.56 2.92
N CYS A 68 10.83 2.66 3.63
CA CYS A 68 11.65 1.61 3.01
C CYS A 68 10.83 0.71 2.09
N HIS A 69 9.64 0.30 2.52
CA HIS A 69 8.76 -0.57 1.74
C HIS A 69 8.32 0.09 0.43
N SER A 70 8.01 1.39 0.45
CA SER A 70 7.66 2.15 -0.75
C SER A 70 8.79 2.16 -1.79
N TRP A 71 10.05 2.28 -1.36
CA TRP A 71 11.20 2.22 -2.26
C TRP A 71 11.39 0.85 -2.89
N ILE A 72 11.15 -0.21 -2.12
CA ILE A 72 11.23 -1.60 -2.61
C ILE A 72 10.16 -1.85 -3.66
N ASN A 73 8.90 -1.49 -3.41
CA ASN A 73 7.80 -1.73 -4.35
C ASN A 73 7.89 -0.91 -5.65
N ARG A 74 8.64 0.20 -5.64
CA ARG A 74 8.93 0.98 -6.86
C ARG A 74 9.98 0.34 -7.76
N ALA A 75 10.81 -0.57 -7.25
CA ALA A 75 11.87 -1.17 -8.03
C ALA A 75 11.32 -2.26 -8.97
N ASN A 76 11.32 -1.97 -10.29
CA ASN A 76 10.83 -2.89 -11.32
C ASN A 76 11.94 -3.78 -11.93
N SER A 77 12.98 -4.12 -11.18
CA SER A 77 14.09 -4.95 -11.68
C SER A 77 14.62 -5.87 -10.58
N VAL A 78 14.75 -7.15 -10.92
CA VAL A 78 15.25 -8.20 -10.02
C VAL A 78 16.68 -7.91 -9.56
N ASP A 79 17.52 -7.36 -10.43
CA ASP A 79 18.91 -7.02 -10.11
C ASP A 79 19.01 -5.86 -9.10
N LYS A 80 18.14 -4.85 -9.26
CA LYS A 80 18.04 -3.71 -8.33
C LYS A 80 17.53 -4.17 -6.96
N LEU A 81 16.48 -4.99 -6.92
CA LEU A 81 15.95 -5.57 -5.68
C LEU A 81 16.99 -6.44 -4.98
N GLY A 82 17.74 -7.27 -5.73
CA GLY A 82 18.83 -8.08 -5.19
C GLY A 82 19.99 -7.25 -4.63
N SER A 83 20.27 -6.08 -5.22
CA SER A 83 21.26 -5.14 -4.71
C SER A 83 20.78 -4.46 -3.43
N MET A 84 19.51 -4.04 -3.37
CA MET A 84 18.90 -3.48 -2.16
C MET A 84 18.90 -4.48 -1.00
N ALA A 85 18.52 -5.74 -1.26
CA ALA A 85 18.53 -6.80 -0.26
C ALA A 85 19.94 -7.05 0.32
N ARG A 86 20.98 -6.99 -0.52
CA ARG A 86 22.38 -7.11 -0.08
C ARG A 86 22.80 -5.96 0.84
N VAL A 87 22.42 -4.72 0.51
CA VAL A 87 22.72 -3.56 1.35
C VAL A 87 21.98 -3.65 2.69
N LEU A 88 20.68 -3.97 2.68
CA LEU A 88 19.90 -4.13 3.90
C LEU A 88 20.47 -5.24 4.81
N LYS A 89 20.91 -6.36 4.22
CA LYS A 89 21.55 -7.45 4.96
C LYS A 89 22.88 -7.04 5.59
N ALA A 90 23.66 -6.20 4.90
CA ALA A 90 24.91 -5.68 5.46
C ALA A 90 24.66 -4.72 6.63
N LEU A 91 23.64 -3.87 6.52
CA LEU A 91 23.25 -2.92 7.58
C LEU A 91 22.58 -3.58 8.79
N SER A 92 21.97 -4.76 8.63
CA SER A 92 21.34 -5.49 9.74
C SER A 92 22.32 -6.32 10.57
N ALA A 93 23.59 -6.39 10.16
CA ALA A 93 24.62 -7.20 10.81
C ALA A 93 25.46 -6.42 11.83
N ASP A 94 25.20 -5.12 11.99
CA ASP A 94 25.77 -4.22 13.01
C ASP A 94 24.80 -4.02 14.18
#